data_AF-A0A2G5WZG4-F1
#
_entry.id   AF-A0A2G5WZG4-F1
#
_cell.length_a   1.000
_cell.length_b   1.000
_cell.length_c   1.000
_cell.angle_alpha   90.00
_cell.angle_beta   90.00
_cell.angle_gamma   90.00
#
_symmetry.space_group_name_H-M   'P 1'
#
loop_
_entity.id
_entity.type
_entity.pdbx_description
1 polymer ?
#
loop_
_entity_poly.entity_id
_entity_poly.type
_entity_poly.pdbx_seq_one_letter_code
_entity_poly.pdbx_strand_id
1 'polypeptide(L)' 'MCTVIFHIPLHSYIQKTHFQKIRFICEITTNESDTAIEQLKAEVERRCPVYNLFTDAGIPVESKWIKK' A
#
# COMPACT_ATOMS: atom_id res chain seq x y z
N MET A 1 -21.01 -9.16 25.70
CA MET A 1 -20.13 -8.12 26.27
C MET A 1 -18.72 -8.66 26.30
N CYS A 2 -17.80 -8.08 25.55
CA CYS A 2 -16.41 -8.52 25.52
C CYS A 2 -15.53 -7.28 25.76
N THR A 3 -14.93 -7.22 26.93
CA THR A 3 -14.02 -6.14 27.34
C THR A 3 -12.63 -6.46 26.82
N VAL A 4 -12.05 -5.56 26.04
CA VAL A 4 -10.67 -5.69 25.56
C VAL A 4 -9.80 -4.79 26.43
N ILE A 5 -9.01 -5.37 27.33
CA ILE A 5 -8.00 -4.66 28.12
C ILE A 5 -6.73 -4.56 27.26
N PHE A 6 -6.43 -3.36 26.77
CA PHE A 6 -5.17 -3.06 26.10
C PHE A 6 -4.14 -2.63 27.13
N HIS A 7 -3.13 -3.49 27.38
CA HIS A 7 -1.93 -3.11 28.11
C HIS A 7 -0.95 -2.46 27.12
N ILE A 8 -1.05 -1.13 26.93
CA ILE A 8 -0.10 -0.35 26.11
C ILE A 8 0.81 0.42 27.07
N PRO A 9 2.15 0.24 27.01
CA PRO A 9 3.06 0.99 27.84
C PRO A 9 3.04 2.47 27.43
N LEU A 10 3.11 3.34 28.44
CA LEU A 10 2.85 4.79 28.40
C LEU A 10 3.80 5.64 27.51
N HIS A 11 4.63 5.04 26.66
CA HIS A 11 5.72 5.74 25.94
C HIS A 11 5.42 6.13 24.49
N SER A 12 4.25 5.80 23.93
CA SER A 12 3.95 6.03 22.49
C SER A 12 2.79 6.97 22.21
N TYR A 13 2.59 8.02 23.01
CA TYR A 13 1.63 9.08 22.67
C TYR A 13 2.24 10.11 21.69
N ILE A 14 2.63 9.63 20.51
CA ILE A 14 2.70 10.47 19.30
C ILE A 14 1.81 9.76 18.29
N GLN A 15 0.52 10.08 18.33
CA GLN A 15 -0.40 9.74 17.25
C GLN A 15 0.06 10.53 16.02
N LYS A 16 0.94 9.95 15.20
CA LYS A 16 1.25 10.52 13.90
C LYS A 16 -0.03 10.50 13.08
N THR A 17 -0.55 11.69 12.80
CA THR A 17 -1.84 11.91 12.12
C THR A 17 -1.76 11.67 10.61
N HIS A 18 -0.57 11.34 10.10
CA HIS A 18 -0.30 11.03 8.70
C HIS A 18 0.00 9.54 8.50
N PHE A 19 -0.14 9.09 7.25
CA PHE A 19 0.15 7.71 6.89
C PHE A 19 1.63 7.38 7.10
N GLN A 20 1.89 6.25 7.76
CA GLN A 20 3.25 5.79 8.06
C GLN A 20 3.79 4.79 7.03
N LYS A 21 2.90 4.05 6.36
CA LYS A 21 3.21 3.05 5.33
C LYS A 21 1.93 2.71 4.58
N ILE A 22 2.01 2.56 3.27
CA ILE A 22 0.89 2.16 2.41
C ILE A 22 1.19 0.82 1.75
N ARG A 23 0.16 -0.01 1.58
CA ARG A 23 0.22 -1.26 0.81
C ARG A 23 -0.87 -1.27 -0.26
N PHE A 24 -0.47 -1.37 -1.52
CA PHE A 24 -1.37 -1.60 -2.65
C PHE A 24 -1.34 -3.08 -3.02
N ILE A 25 -2.51 -3.72 -3.04
CA ILE A 25 -2.66 -5.08 -3.51
C ILE A 25 -3.60 -5.03 -4.71
N CYS A 26 -3.07 -5.36 -5.89
CA CYS A 26 -3.83 -5.40 -7.13
C CYS A 26 -4.00 -6.87 -7.53
N GLU A 27 -5.25 -7.32 -7.59
CA GLU A 27 -5.60 -8.65 -8.08
C GLU A 27 -6.13 -8.52 -9.50
N ILE A 28 -5.51 -9.22 -10.46
CA ILE A 28 -5.86 -9.15 -11.87
C ILE A 28 -6.18 -10.54 -12.40
N THR A 29 -7.33 -10.65 -13.06
CA THR A 29 -7.70 -11.82 -13.86
C THR A 29 -7.52 -11.46 -15.32
N THR A 30 -6.57 -12.10 -15.98
CA THR A 30 -6.28 -11.89 -17.40
C THR A 30 -5.56 -13.09 -17.99
N ASN A 31 -5.75 -13.30 -19.29
CA ASN A 31 -5.04 -14.34 -20.04
C ASN A 31 -3.72 -13.83 -20.66
N GLU A 32 -3.37 -12.57 -20.39
CA GLU A 32 -2.13 -11.93 -20.83
C GLU A 32 -0.90 -12.53 -20.15
N SER A 33 0.25 -12.34 -20.81
CA SER A 33 1.54 -12.77 -20.28
C SER A 33 1.97 -11.98 -19.03
N ASP A 34 2.82 -12.57 -18.20
CA ASP A 34 3.34 -11.89 -17.00
C ASP A 34 4.20 -10.67 -17.36
N THR A 35 4.88 -10.71 -18.52
CA THR A 35 5.61 -9.55 -19.07
C THR A 35 4.68 -8.37 -19.35
N ALA A 36 3.48 -8.62 -19.90
CA ALA A 36 2.49 -7.57 -20.14
C ALA A 36 1.95 -6.99 -18.82
N ILE A 37 1.81 -7.83 -17.79
CA ILE A 37 1.40 -7.38 -16.44
C ILE A 37 2.48 -6.51 -15.81
N GLU A 38 3.76 -6.84 -15.94
CA GLU A 38 4.85 -5.99 -15.44
C GLU A 38 4.94 -4.64 -16.19
N GLN A 39 4.70 -4.62 -17.50
CA GLN A 39 4.60 -3.38 -18.26
C GLN A 39 3.43 -2.51 -17.79
N LEU A 40 2.26 -3.13 -17.56
CA LEU A 40 1.09 -2.45 -17.02
C LEU A 40 1.39 -1.88 -15.62
N LYS A 41 1.99 -2.68 -14.74
CA LYS A 41 2.39 -2.26 -13.39
C LYS A 41 3.31 -1.05 -13.44
N ALA A 42 4.37 -1.09 -14.24
CA ALA A 42 5.32 0.01 -14.37
C ALA A 42 4.63 1.30 -14.84
N GLU A 43 3.70 1.18 -15.80
CA GLU A 43 2.99 2.35 -16.32
C GLU A 43 1.96 2.92 -15.33
N VAL A 44 1.28 2.05 -14.57
CA VAL A 44 0.36 2.46 -13.51
C VAL A 44 1.12 3.14 -12.37
N GLU A 45 2.23 2.57 -11.90
CA GLU A 45 3.06 3.17 -10.85
C GLU A 45 3.63 4.53 -11.30
N ARG A 46 4.00 4.67 -12.58
CA ARG A 46 4.46 5.94 -13.15
C ARG A 46 3.37 7.02 -13.22
N ARG A 47 2.13 6.63 -13.54
CA ARG A 47 1.04 7.58 -13.86
C ARG A 47 0.03 7.80 -12.74
N CYS A 48 -0.09 6.89 -11.78
CA CYS A 48 -1.13 6.95 -10.76
C CYS A 48 -0.93 8.16 -9.84
N PRO A 49 -1.84 9.16 -9.87
CA PRO A 49 -1.67 10.37 -9.07
C PRO A 49 -1.58 10.10 -7.57
N VAL A 50 -2.29 9.06 -7.11
CA VAL A 50 -2.32 8.67 -5.70
C VAL A 50 -1.04 7.95 -5.28
N TYR A 51 -0.47 7.10 -6.16
CA TYR A 51 0.82 6.45 -5.88
C TYR A 51 1.92 7.51 -5.74
N ASN A 52 2.01 8.41 -6.72
CA ASN A 52 2.99 9.49 -6.73
C ASN A 52 2.82 10.42 -5.53
N LEU A 53 1.57 10.76 -5.14
CA LEU A 53 1.30 11.56 -3.95
C LEU A 53 1.95 10.99 -2.69
N PHE A 54 1.87 9.67 -2.49
CA PHE A 54 2.46 9.03 -1.31
C PHE A 54 3.99 8.92 -1.40
N THR A 55 4.52 8.56 -2.57
CA THR A 55 5.99 8.47 -2.75
C THR A 55 6.65 9.84 -2.66
N ASP A 56 6.03 10.88 -3.21
CA ASP A 56 6.54 12.26 -3.17
C ASP A 56 6.50 12.83 -1.74
N ALA A 57 5.53 12.39 -0.94
CA ALA A 57 5.47 12.69 0.50
C ALA A 57 6.49 11.88 1.33
N GLY A 58 7.32 11.03 0.71
CA GLY A 58 8.32 10.19 1.38
C GLY A 58 7.72 9.05 2.19
N ILE A 59 6.44 8.72 1.95
CA ILE A 59 5.76 7.63 2.65
C ILE A 59 6.15 6.31 1.97
N PRO A 60 6.62 5.29 2.71
CA PRO A 60 6.93 3.99 2.13
C PRO A 60 5.66 3.35 1.53
N VAL A 61 5.72 3.04 0.24
CA VAL A 61 4.64 2.35 -0.48
C VAL A 61 5.12 0.97 -0.93
N GLU A 62 4.39 -0.08 -0.56
CA GLU A 62 4.59 -1.44 -1.09
C GLU A 62 3.48 -1.77 -2.08
N SER A 63 3.86 -2.27 -3.26
CA SER A 63 2.94 -2.64 -4.34
C SER A 63 3.06 -4.14 -4.61
N LYS A 64 1.95 -4.87 -4.49
CA LYS A 64 1.86 -6.31 -4.76
C LYS A 64 0.80 -6.57 -5.83
N TRP A 65 1.22 -7.21 -6.90
CA TRP A 65 0.35 -7.61 -8.01
C TRP A 65 0.18 -9.12 -7.98
N ILE A 66 -1.07 -9.57 -8.00
CA ILE A 66 -1.46 -10.98 -7.88
C ILE A 66 -2.30 -11.31 -9.11
N LYS A 67 -1.80 -12.22 -9.95
CA LYS A 67 -2.58 -12.79 -11.05
C LYS A 67 -3.48 -13.90 -10.52
N LYS A 68 -4.77 -13.83 -10.80
CA LYS A 68 -5.77 -14.87 -10.50
C LYS A 68 -6.15 -15.64 -11.76
#